data_AF-A0A7V0S4Q0-F1
#
_entry.id   AF-A0A7V0S4Q0-F1
#
_cell.length_a   1.000
_cell.length_b   1.000
_cell.length_c   1.000
_cell.angle_alpha   90.00
_cell.angle_beta   90.00
_cell.angle_gamma   90.00
#
_symmetry.space_group_name_H-M   'P 1'
#
loop_
_entity.id
_entity.type
_entity.pdbx_description
1 polymer ?
#
loop_
_entity_poly.entity_id
_entity_poly.type
_entity_poly.pdbx_seq_one_letter_code
_entity_poly.pdbx_strand_id
1 'polypeptide(L)'
;MYEAGTEDFSSHIANVKTQLTQAINQHGVGQVAVYLAAFDEVVTLFTQIANDAVLSSVRWYGSDGVALNEGLINDSQAAQFAVVTGYPNPIYGFDPGAIDKYQPIIDIIAAEIGHQPDAFTLAAYDALWVVARSYIDSEISDNFNIFKSSFIKNAESYFGATAGTAITISGLSLVPMEHTPGKWWRRTCSILPVQGI
;
A
#
# COMPACT_ATOMS: atom_id res chain seq x y z
N MET A 1 17.92 8.47 2.08
CA MET A 1 16.73 9.30 2.37
C MET A 1 16.94 10.61 1.66
N TYR A 2 15.92 11.09 0.97
CA TYR A 2 15.91 12.38 0.27
C TYR A 2 14.78 13.24 0.85
N GLU A 3 14.86 14.55 0.65
CA GLU A 3 13.88 15.50 1.18
C GLU A 3 12.61 15.52 0.31
N ALA A 4 11.48 15.89 0.93
CA ALA A 4 10.24 16.11 0.19
C ALA A 4 10.44 17.20 -0.87
N GLY A 5 10.01 16.93 -2.11
CA GLY A 5 10.20 17.85 -3.25
C GLY A 5 11.53 17.71 -3.99
N THR A 6 12.33 16.66 -3.70
CA THR A 6 13.48 16.32 -4.52
C THR A 6 13.02 15.87 -5.91
N GLU A 7 13.50 16.53 -6.97
CA GLU A 7 13.19 16.16 -8.36
C GLU A 7 14.40 15.51 -9.08
N ASP A 8 15.62 15.75 -8.59
CA ASP A 8 16.84 15.14 -9.09
C ASP A 8 17.39 14.10 -8.10
N PHE A 9 17.32 12.84 -8.51
CA PHE A 9 17.78 11.70 -7.72
C PHE A 9 19.17 11.20 -8.10
N SER A 10 19.87 11.87 -9.03
CA SER A 10 21.14 11.39 -9.60
C SER A 10 22.18 11.05 -8.54
N SER A 11 22.32 11.90 -7.51
CA SER A 11 23.28 11.68 -6.42
C SER A 11 22.88 10.47 -5.55
N HIS A 12 21.58 10.30 -5.28
CA HIS A 12 21.05 9.17 -4.53
C HIS A 12 21.21 7.86 -5.30
N ILE A 13 20.92 7.87 -6.60
CA ILE A 13 21.11 6.74 -7.51
C ILE A 13 22.58 6.33 -7.55
N ALA A 14 23.51 7.27 -7.70
CA ALA A 14 24.94 6.98 -7.72
C ALA A 14 25.41 6.34 -6.40
N ASN A 15 24.89 6.81 -5.27
CA ASN A 15 25.17 6.24 -3.96
C ASN A 15 24.63 4.81 -3.84
N VAL A 16 23.35 4.58 -4.17
CA VAL A 16 22.74 3.25 -4.17
C VAL A 16 23.50 2.29 -5.08
N LYS A 17 23.89 2.71 -6.29
CA LYS A 17 24.69 1.90 -7.21
C LYS A 17 26.04 1.50 -6.62
N THR A 18 26.69 2.42 -5.91
CA THR A 18 27.97 2.15 -5.24
C THR A 18 27.80 1.09 -4.14
N GLN A 19 26.80 1.27 -3.25
CA GLN A 19 26.50 0.31 -2.19
C GLN A 19 26.09 -1.06 -2.76
N LEU A 20 25.28 -1.06 -3.81
CA LEU A 20 24.83 -2.28 -4.48
C LEU A 20 26.02 -3.03 -5.09
N THR A 21 26.92 -2.33 -5.78
CA THR A 21 28.13 -2.95 -6.35
C THR A 21 28.99 -3.60 -5.26
N GLN A 22 29.18 -2.90 -4.13
CA GLN A 22 29.92 -3.45 -3.00
C GLN A 22 29.24 -4.69 -2.41
N ALA A 23 27.93 -4.65 -2.20
CA ALA A 23 27.16 -5.77 -1.68
C ALA A 23 27.17 -6.97 -2.63
N ILE A 24 27.02 -6.75 -3.94
CA ILE A 24 27.12 -7.80 -4.97
C ILE A 24 28.50 -8.46 -4.93
N ASN A 25 29.58 -7.68 -4.81
CA ASN A 25 30.93 -8.22 -4.72
C ASN A 25 31.15 -9.07 -3.46
N GLN A 26 30.47 -8.75 -2.36
CA GLN A 26 30.62 -9.46 -1.09
C GLN A 26 29.73 -10.71 -0.97
N HIS A 27 28.51 -10.64 -1.50
CA HIS A 27 27.47 -11.66 -1.25
C HIS A 27 26.99 -12.38 -2.52
N GLY A 28 27.30 -11.84 -3.69
CA GLY A 28 26.81 -12.32 -4.98
C GLY A 28 25.45 -11.73 -5.36
N VAL A 29 25.23 -11.53 -6.66
CA VAL A 29 24.05 -10.85 -7.21
C VAL A 29 22.71 -11.47 -6.77
N GLY A 30 22.65 -12.81 -6.65
CA GLY A 30 21.43 -13.52 -6.25
C GLY A 30 21.12 -13.47 -4.74
N GLN A 31 21.96 -12.82 -3.93
CA GLN A 31 21.78 -12.69 -2.47
C GLN A 31 21.53 -11.23 -2.05
N VAL A 32 21.46 -10.31 -3.01
CA VAL A 32 21.29 -8.87 -2.77
C VAL A 32 20.03 -8.39 -3.47
N ALA A 33 19.31 -7.48 -2.82
CA ALA A 33 18.13 -6.83 -3.36
C ALA A 33 18.08 -5.38 -2.90
N VAL A 34 17.29 -4.56 -3.61
CA VAL A 34 17.02 -3.16 -3.23
C VAL A 34 15.59 -3.05 -2.69
N TYR A 35 15.43 -2.35 -1.56
CA TYR A 35 14.13 -1.93 -1.07
C TYR A 35 13.95 -0.43 -1.31
N LEU A 36 12.89 -0.06 -2.02
CA LEU A 36 12.53 1.32 -2.37
C LEU A 36 11.19 1.68 -1.74
N ALA A 37 11.24 2.42 -0.63
CA ALA A 37 10.07 3.14 -0.12
C ALA A 37 9.92 4.45 -0.92
N ALA A 38 8.89 4.54 -1.75
CA ALA A 38 8.61 5.65 -2.64
C ALA A 38 7.10 5.85 -2.82
N PHE A 39 6.74 6.94 -3.48
CA PHE A 39 5.41 7.24 -4.01
C PHE A 39 5.50 7.48 -5.53
N ASP A 40 4.92 8.57 -6.04
CA ASP A 40 4.87 8.92 -7.46
C ASP A 40 6.25 9.16 -8.08
N GLU A 41 7.24 9.56 -7.28
CA GLU A 41 8.61 9.78 -7.74
C GLU A 41 9.30 8.50 -8.25
N VAL A 42 8.71 7.33 -8.02
CA VAL A 42 9.18 6.05 -8.59
C VAL A 42 9.29 6.11 -10.12
N VAL A 43 8.40 6.85 -10.79
CA VAL A 43 8.41 6.98 -12.26
C VAL A 43 9.71 7.63 -12.70
N THR A 44 10.04 8.78 -12.12
CA THR A 44 11.28 9.51 -12.40
C THR A 44 12.51 8.67 -12.05
N LEU A 45 12.51 8.01 -10.89
CA LEU A 45 13.61 7.15 -10.46
C LEU A 45 13.85 6.01 -11.45
N PHE A 46 12.81 5.26 -11.82
CA PHE A 46 12.93 4.09 -12.69
C PHE A 46 13.29 4.49 -14.12
N THR A 47 12.76 5.60 -14.63
CA THR A 47 13.17 6.12 -15.93
C THR A 47 14.65 6.49 -15.96
N GLN A 48 15.20 7.10 -14.90
CA GLN A 48 16.63 7.44 -14.81
C GLN A 48 17.55 6.20 -14.78
N ILE A 49 17.08 5.08 -14.23
CA ILE A 49 17.91 3.87 -14.02
C ILE A 49 17.58 2.71 -14.96
N ALA A 50 16.61 2.86 -15.86
CA ALA A 50 16.09 1.76 -16.68
C ALA A 50 17.17 1.02 -17.49
N ASN A 51 18.21 1.75 -17.91
CA ASN A 51 19.33 1.21 -18.70
C ASN A 51 20.57 0.89 -17.86
N ASP A 52 20.50 1.01 -16.53
CA ASP A 52 21.62 0.71 -15.65
C ASP A 52 21.74 -0.80 -15.40
N ALA A 53 22.77 -1.41 -15.99
CA ALA A 53 22.99 -2.85 -15.90
C ALA A 53 23.24 -3.37 -14.48
N VAL A 54 23.76 -2.53 -13.56
CA VAL A 54 23.99 -2.95 -12.16
C VAL A 54 22.67 -2.91 -11.40
N LEU A 55 21.92 -1.81 -11.52
CA LEU A 55 20.66 -1.64 -10.79
C LEU A 55 19.57 -2.60 -11.28
N SER A 56 19.55 -2.94 -12.57
CA SER A 56 18.65 -3.96 -13.14
C SER A 56 19.08 -5.40 -12.90
N SER A 57 20.27 -5.65 -12.33
CA SER A 57 20.79 -7.02 -12.13
C SER A 57 20.22 -7.74 -10.90
N VAL A 58 19.53 -7.03 -10.01
CA VAL A 58 19.01 -7.55 -8.74
C VAL A 58 17.49 -7.41 -8.64
N ARG A 59 16.90 -8.11 -7.66
CA ARG A 59 15.49 -7.93 -7.32
C ARG A 59 15.28 -6.60 -6.62
N TRP A 60 14.13 -5.99 -6.89
CA TRP A 60 13.66 -4.81 -6.17
C TRP A 60 12.39 -5.16 -5.39
N TYR A 61 12.17 -4.46 -4.28
CA TYR A 61 10.99 -4.54 -3.42
C TYR A 61 10.53 -3.14 -3.06
N GLY A 62 9.22 -2.91 -3.04
CA GLY A 62 8.68 -1.60 -2.69
C GLY A 62 7.65 -1.65 -1.58
N SER A 63 6.91 -0.54 -1.46
CA SER A 63 5.91 -0.29 -0.43
C SER A 63 4.52 -0.09 -1.03
N ASP A 64 3.52 -0.03 -0.17
CA ASP A 64 2.14 0.33 -0.53
C ASP A 64 2.03 1.69 -1.24
N GLY A 65 2.94 2.64 -0.95
CA GLY A 65 3.01 3.93 -1.63
C GLY A 65 3.17 3.88 -3.17
N VAL A 66 3.63 2.76 -3.75
CA VAL A 66 3.73 2.56 -5.21
C VAL A 66 2.72 1.53 -5.73
N ALA A 67 2.02 0.81 -4.85
CA ALA A 67 1.04 -0.16 -5.28
C ALA A 67 -0.09 0.55 -6.06
N LEU A 68 -0.48 -0.04 -7.20
CA LEU A 68 -1.50 0.51 -8.10
C LEU A 68 -1.17 1.90 -8.70
N ASN A 69 0.11 2.32 -8.69
CA ASN A 69 0.51 3.60 -9.25
C ASN A 69 0.30 3.64 -10.78
N GLU A 70 -0.68 4.41 -11.25
CA GLU A 70 -1.00 4.54 -12.67
C GLU A 70 0.11 5.19 -13.49
N GLY A 71 0.83 6.15 -12.89
CA GLY A 71 1.98 6.80 -13.54
C GLY A 71 3.07 5.79 -13.91
N LEU A 72 3.39 4.87 -12.98
CA LEU A 72 4.33 3.78 -13.21
C LEU A 72 3.85 2.82 -14.29
N ILE A 73 2.55 2.50 -14.33
CA ILE A 73 1.97 1.60 -15.33
C ILE A 73 2.00 2.25 -16.74
N ASN A 74 1.78 3.56 -16.82
CA ASN A 74 1.67 4.28 -18.09
C ASN A 74 3.01 4.77 -18.66
N ASP A 75 4.09 4.81 -17.85
CA ASP A 75 5.45 5.06 -18.34
C ASP A 75 6.13 3.76 -18.77
N SER A 76 6.29 3.56 -20.08
CA SER A 76 6.85 2.32 -20.64
C SER A 76 8.27 1.97 -20.13
N GLN A 77 9.09 2.97 -19.84
CA GLN A 77 10.48 2.76 -19.42
C GLN A 77 10.54 2.39 -17.94
N ALA A 78 9.77 3.10 -17.10
CA ALA A 78 9.64 2.79 -15.69
C ALA A 78 8.96 1.43 -15.46
N ALA A 79 7.87 1.14 -16.18
CA ALA A 79 7.16 -0.13 -16.14
C ALA A 79 8.09 -1.30 -16.50
N GLN A 80 8.88 -1.16 -17.57
CA GLN A 80 9.81 -2.19 -17.99
C GLN A 80 10.87 -2.50 -16.91
N PHE A 81 11.40 -1.46 -16.24
CA PHE A 81 12.34 -1.67 -15.15
C PHE A 81 11.70 -2.41 -13.97
N ALA A 82 10.47 -2.04 -13.59
CA ALA A 82 9.71 -2.72 -12.54
C ALA A 82 9.49 -4.20 -12.87
N VAL A 83 9.16 -4.52 -14.14
CA VAL A 83 8.97 -5.90 -14.61
C VAL A 83 10.26 -6.70 -14.57
N VAL A 84 11.36 -6.17 -15.11
CA VAL A 84 12.65 -6.88 -15.19
C VAL A 84 13.22 -7.17 -13.80
N THR A 85 13.07 -6.23 -12.86
CA THR A 85 13.51 -6.39 -11.46
C THR A 85 12.50 -7.13 -10.60
N GLY A 86 11.31 -7.40 -11.15
CA GLY A 86 10.20 -8.11 -10.53
C GLY A 86 9.58 -7.41 -9.32
N TYR A 87 9.67 -6.08 -9.28
CA TYR A 87 9.35 -5.15 -8.19
C TYR A 87 7.93 -5.33 -7.60
N PRO A 88 7.75 -6.12 -6.53
CA PRO A 88 6.46 -6.26 -5.89
C PRO A 88 6.24 -5.14 -4.86
N ASN A 89 5.01 -4.65 -4.80
CA ASN A 89 4.57 -3.62 -3.86
C ASN A 89 3.44 -4.21 -3.00
N PRO A 90 3.67 -4.47 -1.70
CA PRO A 90 2.63 -4.96 -0.82
C PRO A 90 1.59 -3.86 -0.59
N ILE A 91 0.31 -4.20 -0.62
CA ILE A 91 -0.79 -3.30 -0.28
C ILE A 91 -1.76 -4.01 0.66
N TYR A 92 -2.42 -3.22 1.52
CA TYR A 92 -3.55 -3.72 2.29
C TYR A 92 -4.62 -4.27 1.34
N GLY A 93 -5.05 -5.51 1.57
CA GLY A 93 -5.98 -6.21 0.69
C GLY A 93 -7.40 -6.22 1.26
N PHE A 94 -8.37 -6.41 0.38
CA PHE A 94 -9.76 -6.68 0.77
C PHE A 94 -9.87 -8.02 1.49
N ASP A 95 -10.76 -8.12 2.48
CA ASP A 95 -11.16 -9.41 3.06
C ASP A 95 -12.15 -10.10 2.12
N PRO A 96 -11.79 -11.21 1.43
CA PRO A 96 -12.70 -11.86 0.49
C PRO A 96 -14.01 -12.33 1.13
N GLY A 97 -14.04 -12.53 2.45
CA GLY A 97 -15.25 -12.89 3.20
C GLY A 97 -16.28 -11.76 3.33
N ALA A 98 -15.88 -10.52 3.02
CA ALA A 98 -16.73 -9.33 3.09
C ALA A 98 -17.15 -8.78 1.71
N ILE A 99 -16.89 -9.51 0.62
CA ILE A 99 -17.11 -9.03 -0.76
C ILE A 99 -18.52 -8.51 -1.01
N ASP A 100 -19.55 -9.21 -0.53
CA ASP A 100 -20.96 -8.81 -0.68
C ASP A 100 -21.26 -7.46 0.02
N LYS A 101 -20.44 -7.06 0.99
CA LYS A 101 -20.59 -5.78 1.71
C LYS A 101 -19.86 -4.64 1.01
N TYR A 102 -18.62 -4.86 0.60
CA TYR A 102 -17.79 -3.78 0.07
C TYR A 102 -17.89 -3.60 -1.44
N GLN A 103 -18.16 -4.66 -2.22
CA GLN A 103 -18.14 -4.57 -3.68
C GLN A 103 -19.12 -3.52 -4.23
N PRO A 104 -20.38 -3.42 -3.74
CA PRO A 104 -21.29 -2.37 -4.20
C PRO A 104 -20.79 -0.95 -3.91
N ILE A 105 -20.05 -0.77 -2.80
CA ILE A 105 -19.47 0.52 -2.41
C ILE A 105 -18.31 0.86 -3.35
N ILE A 106 -17.43 -0.11 -3.61
CA ILE A 106 -16.33 0.02 -4.57
C ILE A 106 -16.86 0.39 -5.95
N ASP A 107 -17.90 -0.28 -6.44
CA ASP A 107 -18.46 -0.02 -7.78
C ASP A 107 -19.01 1.41 -7.90
N ILE A 108 -19.70 1.91 -6.86
CA ILE A 108 -20.21 3.28 -6.81
C ILE A 108 -19.05 4.28 -6.83
N ILE A 109 -18.02 4.07 -6.00
CA ILE A 109 -16.89 4.98 -5.91
C ILE A 109 -16.07 4.97 -7.21
N ALA A 110 -15.83 3.79 -7.79
CA ALA A 110 -15.11 3.64 -9.05
C ALA A 110 -15.82 4.37 -10.20
N ALA A 111 -17.16 4.33 -10.24
CA ALA A 111 -17.96 5.04 -11.23
C ALA A 111 -17.82 6.57 -11.12
N GLU A 112 -17.57 7.09 -9.91
CA GLU A 112 -17.39 8.53 -9.65
C GLU A 112 -15.96 9.00 -9.98
N ILE A 113 -14.94 8.24 -9.56
CA ILE A 113 -13.54 8.68 -9.63
C ILE A 113 -12.82 8.22 -10.90
N GLY A 114 -13.39 7.28 -11.65
CA GLY A 114 -12.84 6.81 -12.92
C GLY A 114 -11.62 5.88 -12.81
N HIS A 115 -11.21 5.51 -11.60
CA HIS A 115 -10.13 4.56 -11.34
C HIS A 115 -10.54 3.53 -10.27
N GLN A 116 -9.78 2.44 -10.18
CA GLN A 116 -10.04 1.37 -9.22
C GLN A 116 -9.71 1.83 -7.80
N PRO A 117 -10.66 1.79 -6.85
CA PRO A 117 -10.38 2.07 -5.46
C PRO A 117 -9.66 0.91 -4.77
N ASP A 118 -8.79 1.24 -3.82
CA ASP A 118 -8.05 0.26 -3.01
C ASP A 118 -8.71 0.04 -1.64
N ALA A 119 -8.07 -0.78 -0.80
CA ALA A 119 -8.58 -1.05 0.54
C ALA A 119 -8.49 0.19 1.48
N PHE A 120 -7.65 1.18 1.17
CA PHE A 120 -7.62 2.45 1.91
C PHE A 120 -8.87 3.29 1.62
N THR A 121 -9.45 3.17 0.43
CA THR A 121 -10.75 3.78 0.11
C THR A 121 -11.84 3.27 1.06
N LEU A 122 -11.90 1.96 1.31
CA LEU A 122 -12.85 1.39 2.25
C LEU A 122 -12.54 1.80 3.69
N ALA A 123 -11.27 1.92 4.07
CA ALA A 123 -10.88 2.40 5.38
C ALA A 123 -11.34 3.86 5.60
N ALA A 124 -11.20 4.72 4.59
CA ALA A 124 -11.70 6.10 4.63
C ALA A 124 -13.24 6.15 4.70
N TYR A 125 -13.92 5.29 3.94
CA TYR A 125 -15.38 5.14 3.98
C TYR A 125 -15.85 4.74 5.38
N ASP A 126 -15.21 3.75 6.00
CA ASP A 126 -15.52 3.29 7.34
C ASP A 126 -15.21 4.35 8.42
N ALA A 127 -14.09 5.06 8.29
CA ALA A 127 -13.73 6.16 9.18
C ALA A 127 -14.79 7.28 9.17
N LEU A 128 -15.33 7.62 7.99
CA LEU A 128 -16.43 8.58 7.87
C LEU A 128 -17.67 8.13 8.65
N TRP A 129 -18.04 6.85 8.56
CA TRP A 129 -19.18 6.31 9.30
C TRP A 129 -18.96 6.29 10.81
N VAL A 130 -17.75 5.98 11.27
CA VAL A 130 -17.39 6.09 12.69
C VAL A 130 -17.59 7.53 13.16
N VAL A 131 -17.05 8.52 12.44
CA VAL A 131 -17.19 9.94 12.80
C VAL A 131 -18.65 10.39 12.78
N ALA A 132 -19.41 10.04 11.74
CA ALA A 132 -20.82 10.42 11.61
C ALA A 132 -21.67 9.85 12.75
N ARG A 133 -21.49 8.57 13.09
CA ARG A 133 -22.18 7.93 14.23
C ARG A 133 -21.80 8.58 15.55
N SER A 134 -20.52 8.89 15.73
CA SER A 134 -20.02 9.55 16.94
C SER A 134 -20.62 10.93 17.12
N TYR A 135 -20.80 11.68 16.03
CA TYR A 135 -21.43 12.99 16.06
C TYR A 135 -22.90 12.91 16.46
N ILE A 136 -23.65 11.95 15.89
CA ILE A 136 -25.05 11.68 16.24
C ILE A 136 -25.18 11.24 17.71
N ASP A 137 -24.36 10.28 18.15
CA ASP A 137 -24.36 9.75 19.52
C ASP A 137 -23.96 10.80 20.56
N SER A 138 -23.17 11.80 20.16
CA SER A 138 -22.81 12.93 21.00
C SER A 138 -23.91 14.00 21.11
N GLU A 139 -25.11 13.71 20.60
CA GLU A 139 -26.23 14.66 20.49
C GLU A 139 -25.84 15.92 19.68
N ILE A 140 -24.99 15.76 18.66
CA ILE A 140 -24.55 16.85 17.78
C ILE A 140 -23.87 17.96 18.63
N SER A 141 -23.11 17.55 19.65
CA SER A 141 -22.45 18.48 20.57
C SER A 141 -21.10 18.95 20.03
N ASP A 142 -20.83 20.25 20.16
CA ASP A 142 -19.49 20.82 19.94
C ASP A 142 -18.52 20.53 21.12
N ASN A 143 -18.97 19.82 22.15
CA ASN A 143 -18.14 19.44 23.28
C ASN A 143 -17.20 18.29 22.91
N PHE A 144 -15.91 18.63 22.75
CA PHE A 144 -14.86 17.69 22.41
C PHE A 144 -14.83 16.43 23.29
N ASN A 145 -15.09 16.55 24.60
CA ASN A 145 -15.03 15.39 25.50
C ASN A 145 -16.21 14.43 25.29
N ILE A 146 -17.40 14.96 25.01
CA ILE A 146 -18.59 14.16 24.69
C ILE A 146 -18.41 13.46 23.34
N PHE A 147 -17.94 14.22 22.33
CA PHE A 147 -17.62 13.67 21.02
C PHE A 147 -16.54 12.58 21.12
N LYS A 148 -15.43 12.85 21.82
CA LYS A 148 -14.32 11.89 22.00
C LYS A 148 -14.78 10.59 22.67
N SER A 149 -15.63 10.68 23.69
CA SER A 149 -16.19 9.49 24.35
C SER A 149 -17.05 8.68 23.40
N SER A 150 -17.88 9.34 22.59
CA SER A 150 -18.73 8.70 21.57
C SER A 150 -17.91 8.08 20.45
N PHE A 151 -16.81 8.76 20.05
CA PHE A 151 -15.85 8.29 19.08
C PHE A 151 -15.15 7.01 19.50
N ILE A 152 -14.58 6.96 20.71
CA ILE A 152 -13.92 5.75 21.20
C ILE A 152 -14.89 4.57 21.22
N LYS A 153 -16.11 4.77 21.74
CA LYS A 153 -17.16 3.74 21.78
C LYS A 153 -17.54 3.22 20.38
N ASN A 154 -17.74 4.12 19.43
CA ASN A 154 -18.10 3.74 18.06
C ASN A 154 -16.92 3.07 17.34
N ALA A 155 -15.71 3.60 17.49
CA ALA A 155 -14.50 3.02 16.91
C ALA A 155 -14.23 1.59 17.42
N GLU A 156 -14.49 1.30 18.69
CA GLU A 156 -14.27 -0.04 19.27
C GLU A 156 -15.29 -1.09 18.80
N SER A 157 -16.48 -0.67 18.37
CA SER A 157 -17.61 -1.56 18.07
C SER A 157 -18.04 -1.55 16.61
N TYR A 158 -17.41 -0.71 15.77
CA TYR A 158 -17.78 -0.55 14.38
C TYR A 158 -17.41 -1.79 13.54
N PHE A 159 -18.38 -2.21 12.73
CA PHE A 159 -18.23 -3.29 11.77
C PHE A 159 -18.69 -2.76 10.40
N GLY A 160 -17.74 -2.52 9.51
CA GLY A 160 -17.99 -1.83 8.24
C GLY A 160 -17.60 -2.62 7.00
N ALA A 161 -17.26 -1.89 5.94
CA ALA A 161 -16.85 -2.43 4.65
C ALA A 161 -15.51 -3.18 4.72
N THR A 162 -14.62 -2.78 5.63
CA THR A 162 -13.33 -3.43 5.91
C THR A 162 -13.42 -4.62 6.89
N ALA A 163 -14.65 -5.07 7.22
CA ALA A 163 -14.95 -5.96 8.34
C ALA A 163 -14.67 -5.28 9.71
N GLY A 164 -14.57 -6.05 10.80
CA GLY A 164 -14.54 -5.51 12.16
C GLY A 164 -13.32 -4.62 12.41
N THR A 165 -13.54 -3.33 12.65
CA THR A 165 -12.49 -2.37 13.03
C THR A 165 -12.40 -2.33 14.55
N ALA A 166 -11.96 -3.40 15.23
CA ALA A 166 -11.87 -3.35 16.68
C ALA A 166 -10.68 -2.47 17.13
N ILE A 167 -10.73 -1.14 16.99
CA ILE A 167 -9.64 -0.24 17.39
C ILE A 167 -9.53 -0.28 18.92
N THR A 168 -8.53 -1.01 19.46
CA THR A 168 -8.22 -0.95 20.88
C THR A 168 -7.55 0.38 21.24
N ILE A 169 -7.52 0.76 22.52
CA ILE A 169 -6.93 2.00 23.08
C ILE A 169 -5.50 2.33 22.59
N SER A 170 -4.79 1.38 22.00
CA SER A 170 -3.49 1.54 21.32
C SER A 170 -3.54 2.10 19.89
N GLY A 171 -4.72 2.37 19.33
CA GLY A 171 -4.87 3.03 18.02
C GLY A 171 -4.71 2.11 16.80
N LEU A 172 -4.68 0.78 16.98
CA LEU A 172 -4.67 -0.17 15.86
C LEU A 172 -5.13 -1.55 16.35
N SER A 173 -6.13 -2.15 15.70
CA SER A 173 -6.23 -3.61 15.69
C SER A 173 -6.07 -4.09 14.26
N LEU A 174 -4.86 -4.60 14.02
CA LEU A 174 -4.60 -5.56 12.97
C LEU A 174 -4.88 -6.91 13.61
N VAL A 175 -5.86 -7.65 13.09
CA VAL A 175 -5.98 -9.12 13.04
C VAL A 175 -7.49 -9.49 12.98
N PRO A 176 -7.96 -10.18 11.94
CA PRO A 176 -9.20 -10.94 12.04
C PRO A 176 -9.00 -11.98 13.15
N MET A 177 -9.90 -12.04 14.14
CA MET A 177 -9.85 -13.07 15.17
C MET A 177 -10.10 -14.47 14.57
N GLU A 178 -9.09 -15.06 13.95
CA GLU A 178 -9.01 -16.49 13.71
C GLU A 178 -7.65 -17.02 14.21
N HIS A 179 -7.73 -17.75 15.32
CA HIS A 179 -6.63 -18.51 15.90
C HIS A 179 -6.26 -19.68 14.94
N THR A 180 -5.40 -19.43 13.94
CA THR A 180 -4.68 -20.52 13.26
C THR A 180 -3.19 -20.17 13.08
N PRO A 181 -2.28 -20.85 13.82
CA PRO A 181 -0.84 -20.67 13.64
C PRO A 181 -0.39 -21.19 12.26
N GLY A 182 0.40 -20.40 11.52
CA GLY A 182 1.30 -20.90 10.47
C GLY A 182 0.95 -20.67 9.00
N LYS A 183 0.01 -19.78 8.63
CA LYS A 183 -0.38 -19.58 7.21
C LYS A 183 -0.24 -18.15 6.66
N TRP A 184 0.63 -17.32 7.24
CA TRP A 184 0.76 -15.90 6.88
C TRP A 184 1.35 -15.64 5.48
N TRP A 185 2.21 -16.52 4.95
CA TRP A 185 2.95 -16.24 3.71
C TRP A 185 2.30 -16.73 2.40
N ARG A 186 1.18 -17.48 2.45
CA ARG A 186 0.61 -18.12 1.25
C ARG A 186 -0.69 -17.49 0.73
N ARG A 187 -1.26 -16.48 1.37
CA ARG A 187 -2.58 -15.94 0.98
C ARG A 187 -2.56 -14.55 0.32
N THR A 188 -1.46 -13.81 0.35
CA THR A 188 -1.38 -12.44 -0.20
C THR A 188 -0.58 -12.31 -1.50
N CYS A 189 0.01 -13.39 -2.01
CA CYS A 189 0.71 -13.39 -3.29
C CYS A 189 -0.10 -14.18 -4.32
N SER A 190 -1.16 -13.57 -4.83
CA SER A 190 -1.82 -14.03 -6.05
C SER A 190 -0.99 -13.55 -7.24
N ILE A 191 0.07 -14.29 -7.58
CA ILE A 191 0.67 -14.17 -8.92
C ILE A 191 -0.38 -14.74 -9.87
N LEU A 192 -1.11 -13.87 -10.57
CA LEU A 192 -1.93 -14.28 -11.70
C LEU A 192 -0.97 -14.94 -12.72
N PRO A 193 -1.20 -16.21 -13.12
CA PRO A 193 -0.41 -16.80 -14.18
C PRO A 193 -0.68 -16.02 -15.46
N VAL A 194 0.39 -15.52 -16.07
CA VAL A 194 0.37 -15.02 -17.45
C VAL A 194 -0.01 -16.21 -18.34
N GLN A 195 -1.29 -16.31 -18.71
CA GLN A 195 -1.70 -17.15 -19.82
C GLN A 195 -1.36 -16.39 -21.09
N GLY A 196 -0.47 -16.99 -21.88
CA GLY A 196 0.12 -16.36 -23.05
C GLY A 196 -0.90 -16.06 -24.14
N ILE A 197 -0.68 -14.91 -24.79
CA ILE A 197 -0.72 -14.71 -26.24
C ILE A 197 0.48 -13.81 -26.57
#